data_AF-A0A967K7F3-F1
#
_entry.id   AF-A0A967K7F3-F1
#
_cell.length_a   1.000
_cell.length_b   1.000
_cell.length_c   1.000
_cell.angle_alpha   90.00
_cell.angle_beta   90.00
_cell.angle_gamma   90.00
#
_symmetry.space_group_name_H-M   'P 1'
#
loop_
_entity.id
_entity.type
_entity.pdbx_description
1 polymer ?
#
loop_
_entity_poly.entity_id
_entity_poly.type
_entity_poly.pdbx_seq_one_letter_code
_entity_poly.pdbx_strand_id
1 'polypeptide(L)'
;MGAKFYHDIPQAPPYFALNNIEVADQIQLRWVNPTTTVHGTPLDTLSSIQLWRSDSLIADVTVNNMQDTLEYMDIPPRPDYYRYQICAVDTLGNRGRKLYSNEQWIGGAIEGIVIWELDTTPITSAALKSAMQQLGYPSEQIYLSQTSTRYPLESTVDAVFVCLGIFSNNHVLSDDEALRLKNYLDAGGNVYMEGGDTWYYDTQTVVHPYFSINAISDGSSDLFNVQGQPGTAYENMSFVYNGENSWMDHIEPTGTSQRILYNPATSSGVGVAN
;
A
#
# COMPACT_ATOMS: atom_id res chain seq x y z
N MET A 1 27.30 -51.42 8.86
CA MET A 1 26.03 -50.66 8.73
C MET A 1 26.40 -49.19 8.77
N GLY A 2 26.36 -48.50 7.62
CA GLY A 2 26.59 -47.06 7.58
C GLY A 2 25.39 -46.37 8.25
N ALA A 3 25.63 -45.70 9.38
CA ALA A 3 24.62 -44.85 9.98
C ALA A 3 24.21 -43.82 8.93
N LYS A 4 22.92 -43.79 8.58
CA LYS A 4 22.36 -42.63 7.89
C LYS A 4 22.53 -41.47 8.87
N PHE A 5 23.40 -40.52 8.53
CA PHE A 5 23.41 -39.20 9.13
C PHE A 5 22.01 -38.63 8.89
N TYR A 6 21.12 -38.78 9.84
CA TYR A 6 19.91 -37.98 9.86
C TYR A 6 20.42 -36.55 9.99
N HIS A 7 20.09 -35.71 9.02
CA HIS A 7 20.52 -34.33 9.06
C HIS A 7 19.91 -33.70 10.31
N ASP A 8 20.74 -33.08 11.17
CA ASP A 8 20.34 -32.43 12.41
C ASP A 8 19.63 -31.09 12.13
N ILE A 9 18.71 -31.09 11.17
CA ILE A 9 17.91 -29.93 10.79
C ILE A 9 16.97 -29.64 11.96
N PRO A 10 17.05 -28.44 12.57
CA PRO A 10 16.22 -28.10 13.72
C PRO A 10 14.72 -28.11 13.38
N GLN A 11 13.88 -28.45 14.36
CA GLN A 11 12.46 -28.08 14.28
C GLN A 11 12.29 -26.57 14.28
N ALA A 12 11.12 -26.13 13.83
CA ALA A 12 10.72 -24.74 14.01
C ALA A 12 10.67 -24.38 15.51
N PRO A 13 11.06 -23.16 15.90
CA PRO A 13 10.96 -22.73 17.29
C PRO A 13 9.51 -22.78 17.80
N PRO A 14 9.21 -23.59 18.83
CA PRO A 14 7.86 -23.67 19.38
C PRO A 14 7.44 -22.39 20.10
N TYR A 15 6.13 -22.26 20.31
CA TYR A 15 5.49 -21.14 21.02
C TYR A 15 5.84 -19.76 20.47
N PHE A 16 6.04 -19.66 19.15
CA PHE A 16 6.23 -18.37 18.49
C PHE A 16 4.97 -17.51 18.67
N ALA A 17 5.11 -16.42 19.41
CA ALA A 17 4.05 -15.49 19.74
C ALA A 17 4.52 -14.05 19.53
N LEU A 18 3.59 -13.19 19.16
CA LEU A 18 3.80 -11.78 18.95
C LEU A 18 2.95 -11.00 19.97
N ASN A 19 3.51 -9.95 20.54
CA ASN A 19 2.82 -9.03 21.42
C ASN A 19 3.05 -7.58 20.93
N ASN A 20 2.00 -6.97 20.39
CA ASN A 20 2.05 -5.59 19.90
C ASN A 20 2.08 -4.61 21.09
N ILE A 21 3.05 -3.70 21.08
CA ILE A 21 3.21 -2.66 22.10
C ILE A 21 2.85 -1.33 21.44
N GLU A 22 1.55 -1.11 21.25
CA GLU A 22 0.98 0.01 20.49
C GLU A 22 1.50 1.37 20.94
N VAL A 23 1.65 1.60 22.26
CA VAL A 23 2.12 2.89 22.81
C VAL A 23 3.56 3.24 22.46
N ALA A 24 4.35 2.29 21.97
CA ALA A 24 5.75 2.46 21.64
C ALA A 24 6.05 2.19 20.16
N ASP A 25 5.02 1.85 19.36
CA ASP A 25 5.16 1.39 17.97
C ASP A 25 6.15 0.22 17.83
N GLN A 26 6.15 -0.69 18.82
CA GLN A 26 7.05 -1.83 18.85
C GLN A 26 6.28 -3.14 18.84
N ILE A 27 6.97 -4.20 18.45
CA ILE A 27 6.46 -5.55 18.63
C ILE A 27 7.49 -6.43 19.32
N GLN A 28 7.01 -7.20 20.30
CA GLN A 28 7.80 -8.23 20.94
C GLN A 28 7.53 -9.56 20.26
N LEU A 29 8.60 -10.20 19.80
CA LEU A 29 8.60 -11.58 19.32
C LEU A 29 9.09 -12.47 20.45
N ARG A 30 8.35 -13.52 20.78
CA ARG A 30 8.72 -14.48 21.82
C ARG A 30 8.66 -15.90 21.28
N TRP A 31 9.63 -16.73 21.66
CA TRP A 31 9.67 -18.14 21.29
C TRP A 31 10.43 -18.98 22.33
N VAL A 32 10.40 -20.30 22.16
CA VAL A 32 11.27 -21.24 22.89
C VAL A 32 12.22 -21.89 21.89
N ASN A 33 13.49 -22.03 22.25
CA ASN A 33 14.48 -22.70 21.40
C ASN A 33 14.12 -24.18 21.20
N PRO A 34 14.16 -24.70 19.96
CA PRO A 34 13.81 -26.09 19.69
C PRO A 34 14.82 -27.05 20.33
N THR A 35 14.33 -28.22 20.74
CA THR A 35 15.14 -29.28 21.36
C THR A 35 15.27 -30.52 20.49
N THR A 36 14.60 -30.53 19.35
CA THR A 36 14.52 -31.68 18.47
C THR A 36 14.77 -31.29 17.01
N THR A 37 15.15 -32.29 16.23
CA THR A 37 15.25 -32.20 14.77
C THR A 37 13.87 -32.34 14.13
N VAL A 38 13.74 -32.04 12.83
CA VAL A 38 12.52 -32.27 12.04
C VAL A 38 11.99 -33.70 12.10
N HIS A 39 12.80 -34.68 12.53
CA HIS A 39 12.41 -36.07 12.71
C HIS A 39 12.04 -36.44 14.16
N GLY A 40 12.09 -35.47 15.09
CA GLY A 40 11.76 -35.66 16.50
C GLY A 40 12.87 -36.28 17.33
N THR A 41 14.09 -36.42 16.79
CA THR A 41 15.27 -36.81 17.57
C THR A 41 15.82 -35.62 18.34
N PRO A 42 16.55 -35.81 19.46
CA PRO A 42 17.23 -34.72 20.14
C PRO A 42 18.11 -33.91 19.19
N LEU A 43 18.10 -32.59 19.35
CA LEU A 43 18.97 -31.64 18.68
C LEU A 43 20.13 -31.30 19.62
N ASP A 44 21.35 -31.19 19.12
CA ASP A 44 22.54 -30.73 19.87
C ASP A 44 23.40 -29.74 19.06
N THR A 45 22.98 -29.45 17.83
CA THR A 45 23.67 -28.58 16.86
C THR A 45 22.99 -27.23 16.66
N LEU A 46 22.04 -26.81 17.52
CA LEU A 46 21.39 -25.51 17.37
C LEU A 46 22.42 -24.37 17.47
N SER A 47 22.46 -23.50 16.47
CA SER A 47 23.38 -22.35 16.43
C SER A 47 22.66 -21.02 16.66
N SER A 48 21.57 -20.80 15.94
CA SER A 48 20.88 -19.51 16.01
C SER A 48 19.39 -19.58 15.63
N ILE A 49 18.70 -18.46 15.87
CA ILE A 49 17.31 -18.23 15.50
C ILE A 49 17.26 -17.00 14.59
N GLN A 50 16.84 -17.21 13.36
CA GLN A 50 16.65 -16.13 12.41
C GLN A 50 15.22 -15.62 12.47
N LEU A 51 15.08 -14.28 12.47
CA LEU A 51 13.80 -13.56 12.49
C LEU A 51 13.70 -12.69 11.24
N TRP A 52 12.55 -12.72 10.58
CA TRP A 52 12.27 -11.87 9.42
C TRP A 52 11.00 -11.06 9.63
N ARG A 53 10.95 -9.87 9.03
CA ARG A 53 9.78 -8.99 8.87
C ARG A 53 9.56 -8.73 7.39
N SER A 54 8.40 -9.11 6.85
CA SER A 54 8.05 -8.92 5.42
C SER A 54 9.20 -9.29 4.48
N ASP A 55 9.78 -10.48 4.71
CA ASP A 55 10.93 -11.09 4.00
C ASP A 55 12.32 -10.51 4.24
N SER A 56 12.44 -9.40 4.96
CA SER A 56 13.75 -8.87 5.39
C SER A 56 14.22 -9.56 6.66
N LEU A 57 15.45 -10.08 6.68
CA LEU A 57 16.06 -10.62 7.90
C LEU A 57 16.33 -9.46 8.86
N ILE A 58 15.71 -9.47 10.03
CA ILE A 58 15.85 -8.41 11.05
C ILE A 58 16.77 -8.82 12.20
N ALA A 59 16.93 -10.13 12.44
CA ALA A 59 17.82 -10.63 13.48
C ALA A 59 18.30 -12.05 13.20
N ASP A 60 19.50 -12.36 13.68
CA ASP A 60 20.06 -13.70 13.78
C ASP A 60 20.58 -13.90 15.22
N VAL A 61 19.73 -14.47 16.07
CA VAL A 61 19.93 -14.52 17.52
C VAL A 61 20.72 -15.78 17.86
N THR A 62 21.97 -15.61 18.31
CA THR A 62 22.82 -16.73 18.76
C THR A 62 22.22 -17.41 19.98
N VAL A 63 22.23 -18.75 19.97
CA VAL A 63 21.67 -19.58 21.05
C VAL A 63 22.79 -20.18 21.88
N ASN A 64 22.70 -20.05 23.20
CA ASN A 64 23.66 -20.65 24.14
C ASN A 64 23.11 -21.91 24.82
N ASN A 65 21.80 -21.97 25.08
CA ASN A 65 21.16 -23.17 25.61
C ASN A 65 19.88 -23.52 24.84
N MET A 66 19.64 -24.82 24.74
CA MET A 66 18.36 -25.35 24.28
C MET A 66 17.29 -25.16 25.35
N GLN A 67 16.02 -25.02 24.95
CA GLN A 67 14.85 -24.72 25.83
C GLN A 67 14.76 -23.31 26.39
N ASP A 68 15.76 -22.44 26.18
CA ASP A 68 15.64 -21.04 26.59
C ASP A 68 14.43 -20.41 25.91
N THR A 69 13.64 -19.70 26.72
CA THR A 69 12.64 -18.78 26.21
C THR A 69 13.35 -17.47 25.89
N LEU A 70 13.24 -17.02 24.65
CA LEU A 70 13.87 -15.80 24.18
C LEU A 70 12.83 -14.82 23.65
N GLU A 71 13.21 -13.55 23.69
CA GLU A 71 12.42 -12.43 23.24
C GLU A 71 13.27 -11.52 22.35
N TYR A 72 12.64 -10.91 21.36
CA TYR A 72 13.24 -9.91 20.49
C TYR A 72 12.28 -8.73 20.31
N MET A 73 12.79 -7.53 20.53
CA MET A 73 12.03 -6.30 20.28
C MET A 73 12.36 -5.78 18.89
N ASP A 74 11.33 -5.64 18.06
CA ASP A 74 11.42 -4.98 16.76
C ASP A 74 10.70 -3.64 16.79
N ILE A 75 11.29 -2.66 16.10
CA ILE A 75 10.67 -1.36 15.83
C ILE A 75 10.52 -1.28 14.31
N PRO A 76 9.29 -1.45 13.78
CA PRO A 76 9.05 -1.28 12.36
C PRO A 76 9.44 0.12 11.87
N PRO A 77 9.87 0.24 10.60
CA PRO A 77 10.36 1.52 10.07
C PRO A 77 9.24 2.56 9.89
N ARG A 78 7.98 2.12 9.89
CA ARG A 78 6.77 2.95 9.83
C ARG A 78 5.56 2.13 10.32
N PRO A 79 4.41 2.76 10.58
CA PRO A 79 3.17 2.04 10.76
C PRO A 79 2.77 1.28 9.48
N ASP A 80 2.55 -0.02 9.58
CA ASP A 80 2.08 -0.85 8.45
C ASP A 80 1.57 -2.20 8.96
N TYR A 81 1.02 -2.98 8.05
CA TYR A 81 0.76 -4.39 8.25
C TYR A 81 2.03 -5.21 8.04
N TYR A 82 2.46 -5.91 9.09
CA TYR A 82 3.66 -6.74 9.05
C TYR A 82 3.35 -8.20 9.32
N ARG A 83 4.11 -9.06 8.64
CA ARG A 83 4.17 -10.49 8.90
C ARG A 83 5.58 -10.89 9.33
N TYR A 84 5.68 -11.60 10.44
CA TYR A 84 6.96 -12.09 10.95
C TYR A 84 7.16 -13.56 10.64
N GLN A 85 8.43 -13.93 10.49
CA GLN A 85 8.85 -15.29 10.28
C GLN A 85 9.95 -15.64 11.26
N ILE A 86 9.99 -16.90 11.69
CA ILE A 86 11.02 -17.42 12.59
C ILE A 86 11.52 -18.78 12.08
N CYS A 87 12.83 -19.02 12.19
CA CYS A 87 13.46 -20.27 11.81
C CYS A 87 14.68 -20.55 12.67
N ALA A 88 14.89 -21.81 13.04
CA ALA A 88 16.12 -22.25 13.70
C ALA A 88 17.17 -22.68 12.67
N VAL A 89 18.44 -22.44 13.01
CA VAL A 89 19.61 -22.73 12.17
C VAL A 89 20.59 -23.59 12.97
N ASP A 90 21.10 -24.66 12.37
CA ASP A 90 22.14 -25.49 12.99
C ASP A 90 23.56 -24.92 12.80
N THR A 91 24.55 -25.54 13.42
CA THR A 91 25.98 -25.17 13.34
C THR A 91 26.59 -25.34 11.95
N LEU A 92 25.90 -26.02 11.03
CA LEU A 92 26.29 -26.17 9.64
C LEU A 92 25.57 -25.17 8.71
N GLY A 93 24.69 -24.32 9.26
CA GLY A 93 23.91 -23.33 8.52
C GLY A 93 22.63 -23.89 7.88
N ASN A 94 22.24 -25.14 8.16
CA ASN A 94 20.98 -25.69 7.67
C ASN A 94 19.81 -25.06 8.42
N ARG A 95 18.77 -24.69 7.67
CA ARG A 95 17.57 -24.03 8.20
C ARG A 95 16.45 -25.03 8.40
N GLY A 96 15.81 -24.95 9.56
CA GLY A 96 14.57 -25.66 9.86
C GLY A 96 13.37 -25.15 9.07
N ARG A 97 12.19 -25.62 9.47
CA ARG A 97 10.92 -25.10 8.94
C ARG A 97 10.69 -23.66 9.43
N LYS A 98 10.29 -22.77 8.53
CA LYS A 98 9.79 -21.43 8.89
C LYS A 98 8.39 -21.50 9.48
N LEU A 99 8.15 -20.76 10.57
CA LEU A 99 6.81 -20.40 11.03
C LEU A 99 6.51 -18.96 10.65
N TYR A 100 5.22 -18.66 10.56
CA TYR A 100 4.70 -17.37 10.13
C TYR A 100 3.69 -16.88 11.15
N SER A 101 3.75 -15.60 11.48
CA SER A 101 2.64 -14.94 12.15
C SER A 101 1.48 -14.70 11.18
N ASN A 102 0.33 -14.30 11.72
CA ASN A 102 -0.64 -13.56 10.93
C ASN A 102 -0.07 -12.17 10.57
N GLU A 103 -0.58 -11.60 9.49
CA GLU A 103 -0.35 -10.19 9.21
C GLU A 103 -1.16 -9.35 10.22
N GLN A 104 -0.54 -8.33 10.80
CA GLN A 104 -1.20 -7.43 11.76
C GLN A 104 -0.63 -6.02 11.63
N TRP A 105 -1.45 -5.03 11.95
CA TRP A 105 -1.03 -3.64 12.04
C TRP A 105 -0.07 -3.45 13.20
N ILE A 106 1.05 -2.77 12.96
CA ILE A 106 2.03 -2.38 13.98
C ILE A 106 2.42 -0.94 13.72
N GLY A 107 2.43 -0.13 14.78
CA GLY A 107 2.62 1.30 14.72
C GLY A 107 1.31 2.06 15.00
N GLY A 108 1.43 3.36 15.21
CA GLY A 108 0.32 4.25 15.51
C GLY A 108 -0.36 4.79 14.25
N ALA A 109 -0.82 6.03 14.38
CA ALA A 109 -1.42 6.80 13.30
C ALA A 109 -0.47 6.95 12.10
N ILE A 110 -1.02 7.04 10.90
CA ILE A 110 -0.23 7.33 9.68
C ILE A 110 -0.25 8.82 9.36
N GLU A 111 0.82 9.30 8.74
CA GLU A 111 0.95 10.66 8.21
C GLU A 111 1.46 10.63 6.77
N GLY A 112 1.12 11.63 5.97
CA GLY A 112 1.55 11.74 4.57
C GLY A 112 0.46 11.41 3.56
N ILE A 113 0.79 10.64 2.53
CA ILE A 113 -0.09 10.41 1.37
C ILE A 113 -0.58 8.97 1.31
N VAL A 114 -1.88 8.79 1.07
CA VAL A 114 -2.47 7.49 0.74
C VAL A 114 -2.81 7.46 -0.75
N ILE A 115 -2.46 6.38 -1.44
CA ILE A 115 -2.78 6.14 -2.84
C ILE A 115 -3.59 4.85 -2.94
N TRP A 116 -4.81 4.97 -3.44
CA TRP A 116 -5.68 3.85 -3.83
C TRP A 116 -5.56 3.64 -5.33
N GLU A 117 -4.94 2.55 -5.74
CA GLU A 117 -4.84 2.11 -7.14
C GLU A 117 -5.83 0.98 -7.36
N LEU A 118 -7.09 1.33 -7.64
CA LEU A 118 -8.20 0.38 -7.62
C LEU A 118 -8.44 -0.26 -8.99
N ASP A 119 -7.90 0.32 -10.05
CA ASP A 119 -8.03 -0.24 -11.39
C ASP A 119 -7.21 -1.54 -11.58
N THR A 120 -7.58 -2.29 -12.61
CA THR A 120 -7.02 -3.62 -12.87
C THR A 120 -5.66 -3.61 -13.60
N THR A 121 -5.20 -2.42 -14.02
CA THR A 121 -3.96 -2.17 -14.75
C THR A 121 -3.09 -1.13 -14.02
N PRO A 122 -2.68 -1.43 -12.78
CA PRO A 122 -2.17 -0.44 -11.83
C PRO A 122 -0.81 0.15 -12.26
N ILE A 123 -0.83 1.27 -12.99
CA ILE A 123 0.36 1.96 -13.47
C ILE A 123 0.51 3.38 -12.89
N THR A 124 -0.56 4.01 -12.44
CA THR A 124 -0.53 5.43 -12.04
C THR A 124 0.20 5.63 -10.72
N SER A 125 -0.08 4.79 -9.72
CA SER A 125 0.50 4.90 -8.38
C SER A 125 2.03 4.92 -8.33
N ALA A 126 2.72 4.21 -9.24
CA ALA A 126 4.18 4.24 -9.35
C ALA A 126 4.70 5.62 -9.81
N ALA A 127 4.01 6.23 -10.78
CA ALA A 127 4.31 7.57 -11.25
C ALA A 127 4.01 8.64 -10.18
N LEU A 128 2.85 8.53 -9.51
CA LEU A 128 2.49 9.41 -8.39
C LEU A 128 3.51 9.34 -7.26
N LYS A 129 3.89 8.13 -6.83
CA LYS A 129 4.92 7.94 -5.80
C LYS A 129 6.24 8.60 -6.20
N SER A 130 6.67 8.42 -7.44
CA SER A 130 7.91 9.03 -7.95
C SER A 130 7.83 10.55 -7.96
N ALA A 131 6.70 11.13 -8.37
CA ALA A 131 6.47 12.57 -8.36
C ALA A 131 6.47 13.14 -6.92
N MET A 132 5.80 12.47 -5.98
CA MET A 132 5.76 12.88 -4.57
C MET A 132 7.14 12.87 -3.94
N GLN A 133 7.96 11.85 -4.23
CA GLN A 133 9.35 11.79 -3.77
C GLN A 133 10.19 12.94 -4.32
N GLN A 134 9.99 13.33 -5.58
CA GLN A 134 10.65 14.51 -6.16
C GLN A 134 10.20 15.82 -5.51
N LEU A 135 8.98 15.88 -5.01
CA LEU A 135 8.45 17.01 -4.23
C LEU A 135 8.90 17.00 -2.76
N GLY A 136 9.66 15.98 -2.34
CA GLY A 136 10.24 15.90 -1.00
C GLY A 136 9.46 15.04 0.00
N TYR A 137 8.40 14.33 -0.43
CA TYR A 137 7.73 13.36 0.43
C TYR A 137 8.64 12.13 0.65
N PRO A 138 8.96 11.77 1.90
CA PRO A 138 9.68 10.55 2.21
C PRO A 138 8.92 9.30 1.76
N SER A 139 9.62 8.25 1.32
CA SER A 139 8.95 7.05 0.79
C SER A 139 8.10 6.32 1.83
N GLU A 140 8.46 6.44 3.10
CA GLU A 140 7.80 5.85 4.25
C GLU A 140 6.45 6.51 4.54
N GLN A 141 6.27 7.78 4.16
CA GLN A 141 5.03 8.54 4.28
C GLN A 141 4.12 8.41 3.04
N ILE A 142 4.44 7.51 2.11
CA ILE A 142 3.62 7.23 0.92
C ILE A 142 3.08 5.79 1.04
N TYR A 143 1.76 5.68 1.19
CA TYR A 143 1.03 4.44 1.43
C TYR A 143 0.22 4.04 0.21
N LEU A 144 0.73 3.07 -0.55
CA LEU A 144 0.09 2.56 -1.77
C LEU A 144 -0.70 1.29 -1.45
N SER A 145 -1.96 1.22 -1.87
CA SER A 145 -2.78 0.01 -1.80
C SER A 145 -3.64 -0.17 -3.05
N GLN A 146 -3.88 -1.43 -3.42
CA GLN A 146 -4.89 -1.83 -4.42
C GLN A 146 -6.26 -2.11 -3.82
N THR A 147 -6.46 -1.71 -2.56
CA THR A 147 -7.74 -1.82 -1.87
C THR A 147 -7.96 -0.52 -1.11
N SER A 148 -9.20 -0.08 -1.04
CA SER A 148 -9.52 1.09 -0.25
C SER A 148 -9.29 0.84 1.25
N THR A 149 -9.42 -0.39 1.75
CA THR A 149 -9.49 -0.70 3.20
C THR A 149 -8.15 -0.95 3.88
N ARG A 150 -7.03 -0.99 3.14
CA ARG A 150 -5.73 -1.34 3.75
C ARG A 150 -5.21 -0.30 4.71
N TYR A 151 -5.39 0.99 4.43
CA TYR A 151 -4.90 2.05 5.31
C TYR A 151 -6.06 2.89 5.85
N PRO A 152 -6.00 3.31 7.13
CA PRO A 152 -6.98 4.24 7.67
C PRO A 152 -6.82 5.62 7.00
N LEU A 153 -7.92 6.38 6.91
CA LEU A 153 -7.89 7.77 6.42
C LEU A 153 -8.03 8.70 7.62
N GLU A 154 -6.91 8.97 8.26
CA GLU A 154 -6.83 9.74 9.51
C GLU A 154 -6.63 11.23 9.23
N SER A 155 -6.89 12.10 10.22
CA SER A 155 -6.71 13.55 10.06
C SER A 155 -5.24 13.98 9.87
N THR A 156 -4.30 13.07 10.09
CA THR A 156 -2.85 13.24 9.88
C THR A 156 -2.42 12.88 8.45
N VAL A 157 -3.31 12.30 7.64
CA VAL A 157 -3.08 12.12 6.20
C VAL A 157 -3.24 13.47 5.51
N ASP A 158 -2.28 13.85 4.67
CA ASP A 158 -2.26 15.12 3.94
C ASP A 158 -3.23 15.09 2.75
N ALA A 159 -3.23 13.98 2.00
CA ALA A 159 -4.10 13.76 0.86
C ALA A 159 -4.29 12.27 0.52
N VAL A 160 -5.42 11.97 -0.13
CA VAL A 160 -5.73 10.66 -0.71
C VAL A 160 -5.82 10.80 -2.23
N PHE A 161 -5.05 9.98 -2.95
CA PHE A 161 -5.11 9.86 -4.41
C PHE A 161 -5.86 8.59 -4.76
N VAL A 162 -6.91 8.70 -5.59
CA VAL A 162 -7.76 7.59 -6.00
C VAL A 162 -7.67 7.42 -7.51
N CYS A 163 -7.07 6.31 -7.94
CA CYS A 163 -6.91 5.93 -9.33
C CYS A 163 -7.94 4.85 -9.67
N LEU A 164 -8.98 5.23 -10.41
CA LEU A 164 -10.06 4.34 -10.83
C LEU A 164 -9.86 3.76 -12.23
N GLY A 165 -8.86 4.22 -12.98
CA GLY A 165 -8.53 3.69 -14.32
C GLY A 165 -9.51 4.09 -15.41
N ILE A 166 -9.31 3.53 -16.60
CA ILE A 166 -10.06 3.82 -17.83
C ILE A 166 -10.78 2.56 -18.33
N PHE A 167 -11.93 2.70 -18.99
CA PHE A 167 -12.64 1.57 -19.57
C PHE A 167 -11.74 0.76 -20.55
N SER A 168 -11.77 -0.58 -20.56
CA SER A 168 -12.62 -1.50 -19.77
C SER A 168 -11.97 -1.99 -18.47
N ASN A 169 -10.87 -1.37 -18.05
CA ASN A 169 -10.04 -1.81 -16.93
C ASN A 169 -10.27 -0.99 -15.65
N ASN A 170 -11.28 -0.10 -15.68
CA ASN A 170 -11.67 0.78 -14.60
C ASN A 170 -12.32 0.05 -13.42
N HIS A 171 -12.28 0.71 -12.26
CA HIS A 171 -13.01 0.36 -11.06
C HIS A 171 -14.18 1.33 -10.86
N VAL A 172 -15.40 0.80 -10.77
CA VAL A 172 -16.58 1.57 -10.42
C VAL A 172 -16.58 1.80 -8.90
N LEU A 173 -16.43 3.06 -8.48
CA LEU A 173 -16.36 3.42 -7.06
C LEU A 173 -17.62 2.95 -6.30
N SER A 174 -17.43 2.15 -5.26
CA SER A 174 -18.56 1.65 -4.45
C SER A 174 -19.09 2.69 -3.45
N ASP A 175 -20.31 2.49 -2.96
CA ASP A 175 -20.92 3.36 -1.94
C ASP A 175 -20.10 3.40 -0.63
N ASP A 176 -19.53 2.26 -0.21
CA ASP A 176 -18.70 2.18 1.00
C ASP A 176 -17.38 2.95 0.82
N GLU A 177 -16.77 2.88 -0.37
CA GLU A 177 -15.56 3.64 -0.70
C GLU A 177 -15.85 5.14 -0.75
N ALA A 178 -16.94 5.52 -1.41
CA ALA A 178 -17.40 6.90 -1.49
C ALA A 178 -17.71 7.48 -0.10
N LEU A 179 -18.35 6.70 0.78
CA LEU A 179 -18.65 7.13 2.15
C LEU A 179 -17.36 7.37 2.94
N ARG A 180 -16.32 6.54 2.75
CA ARG A 180 -15.03 6.72 3.42
C ARG A 180 -14.30 7.97 2.95
N LEU A 181 -14.27 8.22 1.64
CA LEU A 181 -13.70 9.44 1.08
C LEU A 181 -14.48 10.69 1.52
N LYS A 182 -15.81 10.62 1.53
CA LYS A 182 -16.68 11.70 2.03
C LYS A 182 -16.36 12.03 3.49
N ASN A 183 -16.29 11.03 4.37
CA ASN A 183 -15.99 11.26 5.79
C ASN A 183 -14.62 11.92 5.98
N TYR A 184 -13.62 11.55 5.15
CA TYR A 184 -12.31 12.17 5.17
C TYR A 184 -12.33 13.62 4.68
N LEU A 185 -13.06 13.92 3.60
CA LEU A 185 -13.29 15.29 3.11
C LEU A 185 -14.05 16.16 4.12
N ASP A 186 -15.10 15.62 4.77
CA ASP A 186 -15.86 16.29 5.83
C ASP A 186 -14.97 16.67 7.02
N ALA A 187 -13.94 15.86 7.30
CA ALA A 187 -12.95 16.12 8.34
C ALA A 187 -11.88 17.16 7.93
N GLY A 188 -11.96 17.70 6.71
CA GLY A 188 -11.02 18.69 6.17
C GLY A 188 -9.84 18.10 5.41
N GLY A 189 -9.88 16.81 5.08
CA GLY A 189 -8.88 16.15 4.24
C GLY A 189 -8.95 16.56 2.77
N ASN A 190 -7.93 16.20 1.99
CA ASN A 190 -7.84 16.50 0.56
C ASN A 190 -7.88 15.23 -0.29
N VAL A 191 -8.71 15.19 -1.34
CA VAL A 191 -8.80 14.04 -2.25
C VAL A 191 -8.53 14.47 -3.69
N TYR A 192 -7.67 13.72 -4.37
CA TYR A 192 -7.56 13.68 -5.83
C TYR A 192 -8.20 12.37 -6.31
N MET A 193 -9.00 12.44 -7.37
CA MET A 193 -9.62 11.25 -7.96
C MET A 193 -9.58 11.35 -9.49
N GLU A 194 -9.11 10.27 -10.13
CA GLU A 194 -9.11 10.11 -11.58
C GLU A 194 -9.87 8.85 -11.99
N GLY A 195 -10.48 8.89 -13.17
CA GLY A 195 -11.20 7.77 -13.77
C GLY A 195 -11.81 8.17 -15.12
N GLY A 196 -11.85 7.24 -16.05
CA GLY A 196 -12.33 7.45 -17.43
C GLY A 196 -13.85 7.61 -17.51
N ASP A 197 -14.57 6.76 -16.77
CA ASP A 197 -16.04 6.65 -16.79
C ASP A 197 -16.70 7.21 -15.51
N THR A 198 -15.89 7.54 -14.49
CA THR A 198 -16.40 7.81 -13.14
C THR A 198 -17.31 9.04 -13.08
N TRP A 199 -17.22 9.97 -14.03
CA TRP A 199 -17.93 11.25 -13.96
C TRP A 199 -19.23 11.26 -14.75
N TYR A 200 -19.27 10.59 -15.92
CA TYR A 200 -20.43 10.61 -16.80
C TYR A 200 -21.18 9.28 -16.86
N TYR A 201 -20.46 8.16 -17.02
CA TYR A 201 -21.07 6.86 -17.32
C TYR A 201 -21.40 6.06 -16.06
N ASP A 202 -20.47 5.99 -15.12
CA ASP A 202 -20.64 5.25 -13.88
C ASP A 202 -21.72 5.90 -12.98
N THR A 203 -22.33 5.05 -12.14
CA THR A 203 -23.32 5.53 -11.17
C THR A 203 -22.67 6.48 -10.18
N GLN A 204 -23.15 7.72 -10.15
CA GLN A 204 -22.63 8.76 -9.27
C GLN A 204 -22.90 8.42 -7.80
N THR A 205 -21.85 8.46 -6.98
CA THR A 205 -21.91 8.20 -5.54
C THR A 205 -21.92 9.50 -4.72
N VAL A 206 -22.06 9.37 -3.40
CA VAL A 206 -22.13 10.51 -2.45
C VAL A 206 -20.90 11.42 -2.42
N VAL A 207 -19.75 10.99 -2.93
CA VAL A 207 -18.51 11.78 -2.93
C VAL A 207 -18.36 12.68 -4.16
N HIS A 208 -18.99 12.34 -5.29
CA HIS A 208 -18.85 13.08 -6.54
C HIS A 208 -19.19 14.57 -6.42
N PRO A 209 -20.22 15.00 -5.65
CA PRO A 209 -20.51 16.42 -5.46
C PRO A 209 -19.38 17.24 -4.82
N TYR A 210 -18.40 16.63 -4.13
CA TYR A 210 -17.29 17.34 -3.49
C TYR A 210 -16.27 17.88 -4.51
N PHE A 211 -16.23 17.32 -5.71
CA PHE A 211 -15.29 17.70 -6.76
C PHE A 211 -15.80 18.86 -7.64
N SER A 212 -17.06 19.28 -7.44
CA SER A 212 -17.69 20.37 -8.19
C SER A 212 -17.58 20.19 -9.72
N ILE A 213 -17.66 18.97 -10.20
CA ILE A 213 -17.60 18.61 -11.62
C ILE A 213 -19.00 18.49 -12.22
N ASN A 214 -19.18 19.05 -13.41
CA ASN A 214 -20.29 18.76 -14.31
C ASN A 214 -19.78 17.91 -15.47
N ALA A 215 -20.22 16.65 -15.53
CA ALA A 215 -19.89 15.75 -16.63
C ALA A 215 -20.71 16.09 -17.87
N ILE A 216 -20.03 16.27 -19.00
CA ILE A 216 -20.62 16.75 -20.26
C ILE A 216 -20.95 15.59 -21.20
N SER A 217 -20.06 14.61 -21.30
CA SER A 217 -20.23 13.43 -22.16
C SER A 217 -19.22 12.35 -21.83
N ASP A 218 -19.59 11.11 -22.14
CA ASP A 218 -18.78 9.86 -22.10
C ASP A 218 -17.56 9.86 -23.04
N GLY A 219 -17.38 10.93 -23.81
CA GLY A 219 -16.23 11.14 -24.69
C GLY A 219 -15.99 10.02 -25.70
N SER A 220 -14.72 9.81 -26.03
CA SER A 220 -14.27 8.80 -26.99
C SER A 220 -12.81 8.39 -26.74
N SER A 221 -12.15 7.75 -27.71
CA SER A 221 -10.73 7.35 -27.68
C SER A 221 -9.82 8.41 -28.31
N ASP A 222 -9.97 9.68 -27.92
CA ASP A 222 -9.32 10.83 -28.58
C ASP A 222 -8.31 11.59 -27.72
N LEU A 223 -7.95 11.07 -26.53
CA LEU A 223 -6.96 11.69 -25.66
C LEU A 223 -5.53 11.23 -26.00
N PHE A 224 -4.80 12.07 -26.74
CA PHE A 224 -3.37 11.83 -27.04
C PHE A 224 -2.45 12.89 -26.44
N ASN A 225 -3.01 14.03 -26.07
CA ASN A 225 -2.31 15.13 -25.42
C ASN A 225 -3.22 15.76 -24.38
N VAL A 226 -2.62 16.23 -23.31
CA VAL A 226 -3.30 17.03 -22.27
C VAL A 226 -2.54 18.33 -22.13
N GLN A 227 -3.26 19.45 -22.20
CA GLN A 227 -2.69 20.78 -22.04
C GLN A 227 -3.31 21.48 -20.84
N GLY A 228 -2.51 22.30 -20.17
CA GLY A 228 -3.03 23.10 -19.07
C GLY A 228 -3.83 24.31 -19.55
N GLN A 229 -4.92 24.59 -18.85
CA GLN A 229 -5.89 25.62 -19.21
C GLN A 229 -5.23 27.02 -19.19
N PRO A 230 -5.29 27.79 -20.31
CA PRO A 230 -4.80 29.16 -20.34
C PRO A 230 -5.40 30.03 -19.23
N GLY A 231 -4.57 30.84 -18.58
CA GLY A 231 -4.99 31.72 -17.48
C GLY A 231 -5.10 31.04 -16.11
N THR A 232 -4.63 29.80 -15.97
CA THR A 232 -4.54 29.09 -14.69
C THR A 232 -3.07 28.81 -14.34
N ALA A 233 -2.80 28.34 -13.12
CA ALA A 233 -1.45 27.93 -12.72
C ALA A 233 -0.87 26.76 -13.55
N TYR A 234 -1.72 26.10 -14.34
CA TYR A 234 -1.36 24.98 -15.20
C TYR A 234 -1.05 25.42 -16.63
N GLU A 235 -1.23 26.70 -16.97
CA GLU A 235 -0.95 27.19 -18.32
C GLU A 235 0.47 26.83 -18.78
N ASN A 236 0.61 26.54 -20.07
CA ASN A 236 1.85 26.06 -20.70
C ASN A 236 2.33 24.66 -20.28
N MET A 237 1.63 23.97 -19.37
CA MET A 237 1.84 22.53 -19.19
C MET A 237 1.37 21.77 -20.42
N SER A 238 2.15 20.79 -20.87
CA SER A 238 1.85 19.95 -22.02
C SER A 238 2.34 18.55 -21.78
N PHE A 239 1.43 17.59 -21.81
CA PHE A 239 1.70 16.18 -21.58
C PHE A 239 1.31 15.37 -22.81
N VAL A 240 2.14 14.38 -23.15
CA VAL A 240 1.77 13.33 -24.11
C VAL A 240 1.07 12.24 -23.32
N TYR A 241 -0.12 11.85 -23.77
CA TYR A 241 -0.91 10.79 -23.16
C TYR A 241 -0.76 9.50 -23.99
N ASN A 242 -0.22 8.46 -23.36
CA ASN A 242 -0.05 7.13 -23.94
C ASN A 242 -0.72 6.04 -23.08
N GLY A 243 -1.60 6.45 -22.17
CA GLY A 243 -2.37 5.54 -21.34
C GLY A 243 -3.52 4.90 -22.10
N GLU A 244 -4.35 4.19 -21.36
CA GLU A 244 -5.61 3.65 -21.87
C GLU A 244 -6.54 4.79 -22.31
N ASN A 245 -7.20 4.62 -23.45
CA ASN A 245 -7.90 5.72 -24.10
C ASN A 245 -9.21 5.21 -24.69
N SER A 246 -10.21 4.99 -23.84
CA SER A 246 -11.55 4.57 -24.24
C SER A 246 -12.57 5.24 -23.34
N TRP A 247 -13.54 5.93 -23.96
CA TRP A 247 -14.61 6.65 -23.25
C TRP A 247 -14.06 7.66 -22.24
N MET A 248 -13.23 8.57 -22.73
CA MET A 248 -12.61 9.58 -21.87
C MET A 248 -13.61 10.68 -21.52
N ASP A 249 -14.15 10.65 -20.30
CA ASP A 249 -15.12 11.65 -19.84
C ASP A 249 -14.68 13.09 -20.09
N HIS A 250 -15.60 13.86 -20.67
CA HIS A 250 -15.47 15.30 -20.79
C HIS A 250 -16.09 15.97 -19.57
N ILE A 251 -15.29 16.74 -18.84
CA ILE A 251 -15.70 17.37 -17.58
C ILE A 251 -15.50 18.88 -17.60
N GLU A 252 -16.42 19.61 -16.98
CA GLU A 252 -16.33 21.05 -16.79
C GLU A 252 -16.57 21.41 -15.31
N PRO A 253 -15.99 22.52 -14.81
CA PRO A 253 -16.21 22.93 -13.43
C PRO A 253 -17.62 23.48 -13.22
N THR A 254 -18.07 23.41 -11.98
CA THR A 254 -19.25 24.12 -11.47
C THR A 254 -18.86 25.04 -10.32
N GLY A 255 -19.75 25.95 -9.95
CA GLY A 255 -19.53 26.83 -8.79
C GLY A 255 -18.29 27.71 -8.95
N THR A 256 -17.36 27.62 -8.00
CA THR A 256 -16.11 28.42 -7.98
C THR A 256 -14.90 27.67 -8.54
N SER A 257 -15.08 26.40 -8.89
CA SER A 257 -14.01 25.53 -9.39
C SER A 257 -13.57 25.96 -10.80
N GLN A 258 -12.40 25.50 -11.21
CA GLN A 258 -11.79 25.88 -12.47
C GLN A 258 -11.41 24.64 -13.28
N ARG A 259 -11.57 24.74 -14.61
CA ARG A 259 -10.94 23.80 -15.53
C ARG A 259 -9.44 24.04 -15.48
N ILE A 260 -8.66 22.99 -15.26
CA ILE A 260 -7.20 23.08 -15.14
C ILE A 260 -6.47 22.38 -16.28
N LEU A 261 -7.09 21.37 -16.89
CA LEU A 261 -6.53 20.59 -18.00
C LEU A 261 -7.59 20.38 -19.08
N TYR A 262 -7.18 20.35 -20.35
CA TYR A 262 -8.07 20.10 -21.50
C TYR A 262 -7.40 19.23 -22.58
N ASN A 263 -8.22 18.54 -23.37
CA ASN A 263 -7.80 17.85 -24.59
C ASN A 263 -7.70 18.89 -25.73
N PRO A 264 -6.53 19.17 -26.31
CA PRO A 264 -6.40 20.17 -27.37
C PRO A 264 -7.04 19.75 -28.71
N ALA A 265 -7.32 18.46 -28.93
CA ALA A 265 -7.97 18.00 -30.16
C ALA A 265 -9.46 18.37 -30.20
N THR A 266 -10.14 18.35 -29.04
CA THR A 266 -11.58 18.57 -28.91
C THR A 266 -11.94 19.83 -28.14
N SER A 267 -10.97 20.44 -27.44
CA SER A 267 -11.15 21.51 -26.45
C SER A 267 -11.95 21.11 -25.21
N SER A 268 -12.28 19.83 -25.03
CA SER A 268 -12.98 19.31 -23.86
C SER A 268 -12.12 19.38 -22.61
N GLY A 269 -12.72 19.71 -21.46
CA GLY A 269 -12.04 19.62 -20.18
C GLY A 269 -11.79 18.19 -19.73
N VAL A 270 -10.62 17.96 -19.15
CA VAL A 270 -10.16 16.65 -18.62
C VAL A 270 -9.57 16.77 -17.21
N GLY A 271 -9.71 17.93 -16.58
CA GLY A 271 -9.27 18.17 -15.20
C GLY A 271 -9.93 19.40 -14.61
N VAL A 272 -10.41 19.27 -13.38
CA VAL A 272 -11.06 20.32 -12.59
C VAL A 272 -10.39 20.41 -11.21
N ALA A 273 -10.26 21.63 -10.68
CA ALA A 273 -9.80 21.88 -9.31
C ALA A 273 -10.70 22.92 -8.61
N ASN A 274 -10.91 22.73 -7.31
CA ASN A 274 -11.65 23.64 -6.42
C ASN A 274 -10.79 24.82 -5.94
#